data_AF-A0A6V8L559-F1
#
_entry.id   AF-A0A6V8L559-F1
#
_cell.length_a   1.000
_cell.length_b   1.000
_cell.length_c   1.000
_cell.angle_alpha   90.00
_cell.angle_beta   90.00
_cell.angle_gamma   90.00
#
_symmetry.space_group_name_H-M   'P 1'
#
loop_
_entity.id
_entity.type
_entity.pdbx_description
1 polymer ?
#
loop_
_entity_poly.entity_id
_entity_poly.type
_entity_poly.pdbx_seq_one_letter_code
_entity_poly.pdbx_strand_id
1 'polypeptide(L)'
;MTTDVRVPDTVAQAEAAWLVAITKGSEERRELMLPDCVVVHGPVGNVHDRERFLSYDASMGPIVEAETSAVTCLERGDGLS
;
A
#
# COMPACT_ATOMS: atom_id res chain seq x y z
N MET A 1 -26.98 -11.34 -10.07
CA MET A 1 -26.63 -9.97 -9.66
C MET A 1 -25.35 -9.61 -10.38
N THR A 2 -25.44 -8.80 -11.44
CA THR A 2 -24.25 -8.23 -12.09
C THR A 2 -23.71 -7.18 -11.15
N THR A 3 -22.57 -7.47 -10.51
CA THR A 3 -21.80 -6.48 -9.77
C THR A 3 -21.44 -5.38 -10.76
N ASP A 4 -22.02 -4.19 -10.59
CA ASP A 4 -21.71 -3.00 -11.38
C ASP A 4 -20.29 -2.56 -10.99
N VAL A 5 -19.29 -3.24 -11.54
CA VAL A 5 -17.91 -2.83 -11.41
C VAL A 5 -17.81 -1.52 -12.17
N ARG A 6 -17.44 -0.44 -11.49
CA ARG A 6 -17.09 0.81 -12.15
C ARG A 6 -15.83 0.57 -12.97
N VAL A 7 -15.98 0.18 -14.23
CA VAL A 7 -14.85 -0.14 -15.11
C VAL A 7 -14.30 1.18 -15.66
N PRO A 8 -13.05 1.54 -15.37
CA PRO A 8 -12.39 2.66 -16.03
C PRO A 8 -12.22 2.37 -17.52
N ASP A 9 -12.45 3.37 -18.38
CA ASP A 9 -12.38 3.19 -19.84
C ASP A 9 -10.93 2.99 -20.34
N THR A 10 -9.94 3.36 -19.53
CA THR A 10 -8.51 3.29 -19.86
C THR A 10 -7.67 2.77 -18.69
N VAL A 11 -6.51 2.19 -19.01
CA VAL A 11 -5.52 1.75 -18.01
C VAL A 11 -5.07 2.92 -17.14
N ALA A 12 -4.79 4.09 -17.73
CA ALA A 12 -4.35 5.27 -16.99
C ALA A 12 -5.39 5.74 -15.95
N GLN A 13 -6.68 5.67 -16.28
CA GLN A 13 -7.75 5.97 -15.32
C GLN A 13 -7.84 4.91 -14.22
N ALA A 14 -7.65 3.63 -14.56
CA ALA A 14 -7.61 2.55 -13.57
C ALA A 14 -6.44 2.71 -12.60
N GLU A 15 -5.25 3.04 -13.10
CA GLU A 15 -4.06 3.33 -12.29
C GLU A 15 -4.28 4.54 -11.37
N ALA A 16 -4.83 5.64 -11.90
CA ALA A 16 -5.13 6.82 -11.10
C ALA A 16 -6.16 6.53 -10.00
N ALA A 17 -7.22 5.78 -10.31
CA ALA A 17 -8.22 5.36 -9.32
C ALA A 17 -7.62 4.43 -8.26
N TRP A 18 -6.74 3.51 -8.68
CA TRP A 18 -6.04 2.59 -7.79
C TRP A 18 -5.15 3.32 -6.78
N LEU A 19 -4.37 4.30 -7.22
CA LEU A 19 -3.52 5.12 -6.34
C LEU A 19 -4.32 5.87 -5.27
N VAL A 20 -5.55 6.28 -5.58
CA VAL A 20 -6.45 6.88 -4.59
C VAL A 20 -6.99 5.81 -3.64
N ALA A 21 -7.45 4.66 -4.17
CA ALA A 21 -8.06 3.60 -3.39
C ALA A 21 -7.10 3.00 -2.33
N ILE A 22 -5.82 2.83 -2.65
CA ILE A 22 -4.81 2.30 -1.69
C ILE A 22 -4.67 3.16 -0.43
N THR A 23 -5.04 4.45 -0.50
CA THR A 23 -4.99 5.36 0.67
C THR A 23 -6.28 5.36 1.50
N LYS A 24 -7.38 4.82 0.96
CA LYS A 24 -8.71 4.85 1.62
C LYS A 24 -9.03 3.58 2.37
N GLY A 25 -8.62 2.42 1.83
CA GLY A 25 -8.82 1.14 2.51
C GLY A 25 -9.18 0.01 1.57
N SER A 26 -9.64 -1.09 2.16
CA SER A 26 -9.90 -2.34 1.44
C SER A 26 -11.21 -2.33 0.65
N GLU A 27 -12.23 -1.58 1.09
CA GLU A 27 -13.52 -1.48 0.37
C GLU A 27 -13.34 -0.78 -0.97
N GLU A 28 -12.66 0.38 -0.98
CA GLU A 28 -12.42 1.17 -2.19
C GLU A 28 -11.56 0.43 -3.19
N ARG A 29 -10.61 -0.38 -2.72
CA ARG A 29 -9.82 -1.24 -3.59
C ARG A 29 -10.63 -2.38 -4.16
N ARG A 30 -11.52 -2.99 -3.35
CA ARG A 30 -12.38 -4.10 -3.80
C ARG A 30 -13.22 -3.72 -5.01
N GLU A 31 -13.75 -2.50 -5.06
CA GLU A 31 -14.56 -2.00 -6.18
C GLU A 31 -13.80 -1.94 -7.51
N LEU A 32 -12.47 -1.76 -7.46
CA LEU A 32 -11.61 -1.68 -8.63
C LEU A 32 -11.05 -3.05 -9.06
N MET A 33 -11.28 -4.10 -8.27
CA MET A 33 -10.73 -5.43 -8.50
C MET A 33 -11.79 -6.37 -9.08
N LEU A 34 -11.45 -6.99 -10.21
CA LEU A 34 -12.29 -8.03 -10.78
C LEU A 34 -12.48 -9.18 -9.78
N PRO A 35 -13.70 -9.75 -9.67
CA PRO A 35 -13.98 -10.84 -8.71
C PRO A 35 -13.08 -12.07 -8.87
N ASP A 36 -12.56 -12.31 -10.06
CA ASP A 36 -11.72 -13.45 -10.45
C ASP A 36 -10.24 -13.08 -10.62
N CYS A 37 -9.83 -11.87 -10.25
CA CYS A 37 -8.41 -11.50 -10.31
C CYS A 37 -7.56 -12.28 -9.32
N VAL A 38 -6.29 -12.47 -9.68
CA VAL A 38 -5.23 -12.98 -8.82
C VAL A 38 -4.17 -11.92 -8.63
N VAL A 39 -3.69 -11.78 -7.40
CA VAL A 39 -2.64 -10.84 -7.03
C VAL A 39 -1.37 -11.61 -6.69
N VAL A 40 -0.29 -11.29 -7.40
CA VAL A 40 1.04 -11.82 -7.13
C VAL A 40 1.84 -10.77 -6.36
N HIS A 41 2.35 -11.10 -5.17
CA HIS A 41 3.03 -10.15 -4.30
C HIS A 41 4.09 -10.77 -3.39
N GLY A 42 4.95 -9.91 -2.84
CA GLY A 42 5.99 -10.26 -1.89
C GLY A 42 7.19 -11.00 -2.52
N PRO A 43 8.32 -11.08 -1.80
CA PRO A 43 9.57 -11.64 -2.33
C PRO A 43 9.53 -13.15 -2.58
N VAL A 44 8.57 -13.86 -1.98
CA VAL A 44 8.39 -15.31 -2.14
C VAL A 44 7.36 -15.67 -3.22
N GLY A 45 6.78 -14.68 -3.91
CA GLY A 45 5.81 -14.92 -4.99
C GLY A 45 4.46 -15.44 -4.49
N ASN A 46 3.90 -14.85 -3.43
CA ASN A 46 2.57 -15.21 -2.96
C ASN A 46 1.54 -14.93 -4.05
N VAL A 47 0.62 -15.87 -4.28
CA VAL A 47 -0.53 -15.71 -5.18
C VAL A 47 -1.80 -15.78 -4.35
N HIS A 48 -2.53 -14.68 -4.28
CA HIS A 48 -3.78 -14.58 -3.52
C HIS A 48 -4.94 -14.22 -4.45
N ASP A 49 -6.12 -14.75 -4.17
CA ASP A 49 -7.36 -14.17 -4.68
C ASP A 49 -7.62 -12.78 -4.07
N ARG A 50 -8.60 -12.06 -4.62
CA ARG A 50 -8.96 -10.70 -4.19
C ARG A 50 -9.17 -10.58 -2.68
N GLU A 51 -9.99 -11.42 -2.08
CA GLU A 51 -10.36 -11.26 -0.66
C GLU A 51 -9.21 -11.63 0.28
N ARG A 52 -8.44 -12.67 -0.08
CA ARG A 52 -7.24 -13.06 0.65
C ARG A 52 -6.15 -12.00 0.56
N PHE A 53 -6.01 -11.33 -0.58
CA PHE A 53 -5.11 -10.18 -0.73
C PHE A 53 -5.55 -9.02 0.17
N LEU A 54 -6.82 -8.59 0.11
CA LEU A 54 -7.33 -7.49 0.93
C LEU A 54 -7.22 -7.75 2.44
N SER A 55 -7.44 -9.00 2.86
CA SER A 55 -7.28 -9.43 4.26
C SER A 55 -5.81 -9.40 4.70
N TYR A 56 -4.91 -9.90 3.86
CA TYR A 56 -3.47 -9.86 4.11
C TYR A 56 -2.96 -8.42 4.21
N ASP A 57 -3.34 -7.57 3.26
CA ASP A 57 -2.88 -6.19 3.22
C ASP A 57 -3.36 -5.38 4.43
N ALA A 58 -4.63 -5.54 4.83
CA ALA A 58 -5.16 -4.95 6.05
C ALA A 58 -4.41 -5.39 7.32
N SER A 59 -3.85 -6.60 7.33
CA SER A 59 -3.07 -7.13 8.47
C SER A 59 -1.68 -6.52 8.61
N MET A 60 -1.11 -5.96 7.54
CA MET A 60 0.22 -5.34 7.58
C MET A 60 0.22 -3.97 8.29
N GLY A 61 -0.96 -3.40 8.54
CA GLY A 61 -1.11 -2.08 9.15
C GLY A 61 -0.70 -0.94 8.22
N PRO A 62 -0.82 0.32 8.67
CA PRO A 62 -0.45 1.47 7.86
C PRO A 62 1.05 1.46 7.55
N ILE A 63 1.40 1.68 6.29
CA ILE A 63 2.77 1.98 5.89
C ILE A 63 3.12 3.33 6.51
N VAL A 64 4.10 3.33 7.43
CA VAL A 64 4.64 4.53 8.05
C VAL A 64 6.02 4.82 7.47
N GLU A 65 6.19 6.01 6.93
CA GLU A 65 7.50 6.51 6.52
C GLU A 65 8.13 7.25 7.71
N ALA A 66 9.37 6.90 8.05
CA ALA A 66 10.17 7.62 9.03
C ALA A 66 11.37 8.22 8.33
N GLU A 67 11.48 9.54 8.36
CA GLU A 67 12.66 10.27 7.88
C GLU A 67 13.64 10.42 9.05
N THR A 68 14.90 10.01 8.86
CA THR A 68 15.98 10.26 9.82
C THR A 68 16.82 11.45 9.35
N SER A 69 16.96 12.47 10.20
CA SER A 69 17.89 13.56 9.95
C SER A 69 19.24 13.29 10.62
N ALA A 70 20.33 13.84 10.07
CA ALA A 70 21.67 13.70 10.63
C ALA A 70 21.76 14.37 12.02
N VAL A 71 22.31 13.65 13.00
CA VAL A 71 22.57 14.18 14.36
C VAL A 71 24.02 14.67 14.41
N THR A 72 24.21 15.95 14.70
CA THR A 72 25.55 16.52 14.95
C THR A 72 25.90 16.33 16.42
N CYS A 73 26.87 15.46 16.72
CA CYS A 73 27.42 15.31 18.06
C CYS A 73 28.44 16.43 18.33
N LEU A 74 28.22 17.22 19.38
CA LEU A 74 29.19 18.19 19.91
C LEU A 74 29.83 17.58 21.16
N GLU A 75 31.11 17.24 21.08
CA GLU A 75 31.89 16.90 22.26
C GLU A 75 32.19 18.18 23.03
N ARG A 76 31.67 18.29 24.25
CA ARG A 76 32.15 19.30 25.20
C ARG A 76 33.51 18.82 25.67
N GLY A 77 34.58 19.46 25.18
CA GLY A 77 35.88 19.32 25.80
C GLY A 77 35.77 19.76 27.25
N ASP A 78 35.92 18.83 28.19
CA ASP A 78 36.15 19.16 29.58
C ASP A 78 37.47 19.91 29.62
N GLY A 79 37.37 21.24 29.69
CA GLY A 79 38.50 22.11 29.91
C GLY A 79 39.09 21.79 31.27
N LEU A 80 40.15 20.99 31.31
CA LEU A 80 41.04 20.90 32.45
C LEU A 80 42.49 20.76 31.98
N SER A 81 43.17 21.91 32.13
CA SER A 81 44.61 22.18 32.25
C SER A 81 45.42 22.47 31.01
#